data_AF-A0A3Q2ZWY5-F1
#
_entry.id   AF-A0A3Q2ZWY5-F1
#
_cell.length_a   1.000
_cell.length_b   1.000
_cell.length_c   1.000
_cell.angle_alpha   90.00
_cell.angle_beta   90.00
_cell.angle_gamma   90.00
#
_symmetry.space_group_name_H-M   'P 1'
#
loop_
_entity.id
_entity.type
_entity.pdbx_description
1 polymer ?
#
loop_
_entity_poly.entity_id
_entity_poly.type
_entity_poly.pdbx_seq_one_letter_code
_entity_poly.pdbx_strand_id
1 'polypeptide(L)'
;MEPHIKDKKIEYRGMDYKPNMWHSFFTTWDSGSGLVQVWFDGQPSIKKFITSGVSISGPVIIILGQEQDSHGGGFDARQCFVGMMSDVHMWDYTLPSCEIQNYVDDRNYTPGNVLNWKALDFQIIDKVLIENKIAVCY
;
A
#
# COMPACT_ATOMS: atom_id res chain seq x y z
N MET A 1 3.05 -3.69 -10.83
CA MET A 1 3.38 -3.35 -9.43
C MET A 1 4.62 -4.12 -9.00
N GLU A 2 5.51 -3.51 -8.22
CA GLU A 2 6.74 -4.15 -7.75
C GLU A 2 6.85 -3.97 -6.23
N PRO A 3 6.35 -4.90 -5.39
CA PRO A 3 6.60 -4.85 -3.95
C PRO A 3 8.07 -5.12 -3.62
N HIS A 4 8.62 -4.30 -2.72
CA HIS A 4 9.96 -4.45 -2.15
C HIS A 4 9.83 -4.88 -0.69
N ILE A 5 10.53 -5.95 -0.31
CA ILE A 5 10.56 -6.48 1.06
C ILE A 5 12.03 -6.73 1.42
N LYS A 6 12.54 -5.90 2.34
CA LYS A 6 13.99 -5.78 2.63
C LYS A 6 14.74 -5.48 1.31
N ASP A 7 15.81 -6.20 1.02
CA ASP A 7 16.67 -5.97 -0.14
C ASP A 7 16.21 -6.74 -1.40
N LYS A 8 15.00 -7.31 -1.38
CA LYS A 8 14.44 -8.05 -2.50
C LYS A 8 13.19 -7.37 -3.01
N LYS A 9 12.98 -7.51 -4.32
CA LYS A 9 11.78 -7.04 -5.01
C LYS A 9 11.14 -8.14 -5.83
N ILE A 10 9.85 -8.01 -6.07
CA ILE A 10 9.10 -8.96 -6.90
C ILE A 10 8.13 -8.23 -7.80
N GLU A 11 8.07 -8.64 -9.06
CA GLU A 11 7.25 -7.94 -10.05
C GLU A 11 5.93 -8.65 -10.32
N TYR A 12 4.84 -7.88 -10.39
CA TYR A 12 3.53 -8.30 -10.84
C TYR A 12 3.13 -7.49 -12.07
N ARG A 13 2.82 -8.19 -13.16
CA ARG A 13 2.42 -7.63 -14.46
C ARG A 13 1.00 -8.07 -14.82
N GLY A 14 0.42 -7.45 -15.85
CA GLY A 14 -0.86 -7.86 -16.42
C GLY A 14 -2.09 -7.43 -15.63
N MET A 15 -1.98 -6.38 -14.81
CA MET A 15 -3.13 -5.73 -14.19
C MET A 15 -3.85 -4.86 -15.23
N ASP A 16 -5.18 -4.83 -15.21
CA ASP A 16 -6.00 -3.97 -16.07
C ASP A 16 -6.00 -2.52 -15.54
N TYR A 17 -4.83 -1.89 -15.55
CA TYR A 17 -4.66 -0.51 -15.08
C TYR A 17 -5.28 0.48 -16.06
N LYS A 18 -6.14 1.36 -15.54
CA LYS A 18 -6.81 2.41 -16.31
C LYS A 18 -6.32 3.78 -15.83
N PRO A 19 -5.60 4.55 -16.67
CA PRO A 19 -5.16 5.88 -16.29
C PRO A 19 -6.33 6.77 -15.87
N ASN A 20 -6.09 7.66 -14.90
CA ASN A 20 -7.06 8.62 -14.37
C ASN A 20 -8.32 7.96 -13.75
N MET A 21 -8.20 6.73 -13.25
CA MET A 21 -9.22 6.08 -12.44
C MET A 21 -8.68 5.78 -11.04
N TRP A 22 -9.60 5.72 -10.07
CA TRP A 22 -9.29 5.19 -8.75
C TRP A 22 -9.06 3.69 -8.85
N HIS A 23 -7.95 3.24 -8.26
CA HIS A 23 -7.61 1.83 -8.14
C HIS A 23 -7.29 1.51 -6.69
N SER A 24 -7.72 0.34 -6.24
CA SER A 24 -7.33 -0.18 -4.93
C SER A 24 -6.17 -1.16 -5.07
N PHE A 25 -5.18 -1.01 -4.21
CA PHE A 25 -4.02 -1.89 -4.14
C PHE A 25 -3.87 -2.42 -2.72
N PHE A 26 -3.75 -3.74 -2.62
CA PHE A 26 -3.35 -4.40 -1.37
C PHE A 26 -2.15 -5.28 -1.63
N THR A 27 -1.24 -5.32 -0.67
CA THR A 27 -0.13 -6.26 -0.68
C THR A 27 -0.09 -6.96 0.66
N THR A 28 -0.06 -8.29 0.64
CA THR A 28 0.17 -9.10 1.83
C THR A 28 1.53 -9.76 1.73
N TRP A 29 2.21 -9.87 2.86
CA TRP A 29 3.44 -10.64 3.00
C TRP A 29 3.44 -11.36 4.35
N ASP A 30 3.73 -12.66 4.32
CA ASP A 30 3.86 -13.50 5.50
C ASP A 30 5.33 -13.87 5.69
N SER A 31 5.91 -13.51 6.84
CA SER A 31 7.32 -13.78 7.13
C SER A 31 7.62 -15.27 7.29
N GLY A 32 6.73 -16.06 7.89
CA GLY A 32 6.99 -17.47 8.16
C GLY A 32 7.18 -18.29 6.88
N SER A 33 6.32 -18.05 5.90
CA SER A 33 6.31 -18.73 4.59
C SER A 33 7.07 -17.96 3.50
N GLY A 34 7.21 -16.64 3.65
CA GLY A 34 7.71 -15.75 2.60
C GLY A 34 6.70 -15.49 1.48
N LEU A 35 5.45 -15.90 1.67
CA LEU A 35 4.38 -15.76 0.69
C LEU A 35 4.01 -14.28 0.54
N VAL A 36 3.97 -13.80 -0.69
CA VAL A 36 3.53 -12.45 -1.06
C VAL A 36 2.42 -12.53 -2.10
N GLN A 37 1.42 -11.67 -1.93
CA GLN A 37 0.31 -11.57 -2.87
C GLN A 37 -0.14 -10.12 -3.00
N VAL A 38 -0.38 -9.69 -4.23
CA VAL A 38 -0.99 -8.38 -4.53
C VAL A 38 -2.45 -8.59 -4.88
N TRP A 39 -3.31 -7.67 -4.47
CA TRP A 39 -4.69 -7.54 -4.93
C TRP A 39 -4.86 -6.20 -5.63
N PHE A 40 -5.51 -6.22 -6.78
CA PHE A 40 -5.78 -5.04 -7.60
C PHE A 40 -7.27 -4.98 -7.87
N ASP A 41 -7.94 -3.90 -7.44
CA ASP A 41 -9.40 -3.76 -7.56
C ASP A 41 -10.18 -4.95 -6.99
N GLY A 42 -9.74 -5.42 -5.83
CA GLY A 42 -10.30 -6.59 -5.13
C GLY A 42 -9.99 -7.94 -5.76
N GLN A 43 -9.28 -7.99 -6.90
CA GLN A 43 -8.91 -9.24 -7.56
C GLN A 43 -7.53 -9.73 -7.13
N PRO A 44 -7.38 -11.02 -6.76
CA PRO A 44 -6.10 -11.57 -6.36
C PRO A 44 -5.19 -11.78 -7.57
N SER A 45 -3.93 -11.38 -7.42
CA SER A 45 -2.86 -11.87 -8.29
C SER A 45 -2.43 -13.29 -7.88
N ILE A 46 -1.59 -13.89 -8.72
CA ILE A 46 -0.88 -15.13 -8.37
C ILE A 46 -0.08 -14.96 -7.09
N LYS A 47 0.03 -16.02 -6.29
CA LYS A 47 0.91 -16.02 -5.13
C LYS A 47 2.36 -16.23 -5.57
N LYS A 48 3.28 -15.55 -4.91
CA LYS A 48 4.72 -15.73 -5.11
C LYS A 48 5.45 -15.84 -3.77
N PHE A 49 6.71 -16.24 -3.80
CA PHE A 49 7.59 -16.29 -2.63
C PHE A 49 8.75 -15.31 -2.82
N ILE A 50 9.16 -14.63 -1.76
CA ILE A 50 10.27 -13.67 -1.80
C ILE A 50 11.30 -13.91 -0.68
N THR A 51 11.02 -13.42 0.52
CA THR A 51 11.88 -13.55 1.69
C THR A 51 11.06 -14.11 2.85
N SER A 52 11.55 -15.16 3.48
CA SER A 52 10.97 -15.79 4.68
C SER A 52 11.94 -15.72 5.86
N GLY A 53 11.44 -15.92 7.08
CA GLY A 53 12.22 -16.00 8.31
C GLY A 53 12.82 -14.66 8.77
N VAL A 54 12.33 -13.52 8.24
CA VAL A 54 12.84 -12.18 8.57
C VAL A 54 11.75 -11.31 9.16
N SER A 55 12.10 -10.35 10.02
CA SER A 55 11.15 -9.35 10.53
C SER A 55 11.42 -7.97 9.93
N ILE A 56 10.34 -7.21 9.73
CA ILE A 56 10.43 -5.76 9.56
C ILE A 56 10.61 -5.20 10.97
N SER A 57 11.78 -4.64 11.25
CA SER A 57 12.19 -4.20 12.58
C SER A 57 13.12 -2.99 12.48
N GLY A 58 13.22 -2.24 13.58
CA GLY A 58 13.97 -0.99 13.67
C GLY A 58 13.07 0.26 13.53
N PRO A 59 13.68 1.46 13.56
CA PRO A 59 12.96 2.69 13.30
C PRO A 59 12.32 2.66 11.90
N VAL A 60 11.05 3.06 11.81
CA VAL A 60 10.30 3.06 10.55
C VAL A 60 10.00 4.51 10.17
N ILE A 61 10.32 4.88 8.93
CA ILE A 61 9.87 6.13 8.31
C ILE A 61 9.01 5.74 7.11
N ILE A 62 7.72 6.07 7.17
CA ILE A 62 6.76 5.82 6.09
C ILE A 62 6.65 7.09 5.28
N ILE A 63 7.00 7.00 3.99
CA ILE A 63 6.91 8.12 3.05
C ILE A 63 5.84 7.78 2.01
N LEU A 64 4.92 8.71 1.80
CA LEU A 64 3.97 8.69 0.69
C LEU A 64 4.40 9.76 -0.31
N GLY A 65 4.32 9.46 -1.61
CA GLY A 65 4.65 10.40 -2.67
C GLY A 65 6.05 10.28 -3.28
N GLN A 66 7.01 9.67 -2.57
CA GLN A 66 8.41 9.52 -3.01
C GLN A 66 8.94 8.12 -2.68
N GLU A 67 9.96 7.69 -3.43
CA GLU A 67 10.68 6.43 -3.22
C GLU A 67 11.99 6.70 -2.47
N GLN A 68 12.27 5.93 -1.40
CA GLN A 68 13.37 6.17 -0.47
C GLN A 68 14.62 5.36 -0.82
N ASP A 69 15.65 5.98 -1.40
CA ASP A 69 16.97 5.35 -1.59
C ASP A 69 17.83 5.31 -0.30
N SER A 70 17.41 6.03 0.74
CA SER A 70 18.03 6.02 2.07
C SER A 70 16.99 6.23 3.17
N HIS A 71 17.34 5.94 4.41
CA HIS A 71 16.39 6.06 5.53
C HIS A 71 15.89 7.51 5.70
N GLY A 72 14.65 7.78 5.30
CA GLY A 72 14.02 9.10 5.34
C GLY A 72 14.39 10.06 4.20
N GLY A 73 15.08 9.59 3.15
CA GLY A 73 15.54 10.49 2.08
C GLY A 73 16.11 9.77 0.86
N GLY A 74 16.95 10.47 0.09
CA GLY A 74 17.51 9.96 -1.17
C GLY A 74 16.51 9.99 -2.33
N PHE A 75 15.50 10.85 -2.26
CA PHE A 75 14.44 10.90 -3.26
C PHE A 75 14.94 11.31 -4.66
N ASP A 76 14.45 10.63 -5.70
CA ASP A 76 14.58 11.03 -7.10
C ASP A 76 13.23 11.54 -7.62
N ALA A 77 13.21 12.75 -8.19
CA ALA A 77 12.01 13.34 -8.78
C ALA A 77 11.40 12.47 -9.91
N ARG A 78 12.19 11.60 -10.54
CA ARG A 78 11.71 10.67 -11.57
C ARG A 78 10.93 9.48 -11.00
N GLN A 79 11.02 9.23 -9.70
CA GLN A 79 10.32 8.16 -8.98
C GLN A 79 9.16 8.70 -8.12
N CYS A 80 8.80 9.98 -8.25
CA CYS A 80 7.71 10.56 -7.49
C CYS A 80 6.34 10.07 -7.96
N PHE A 81 5.40 10.03 -7.02
CA PHE A 81 3.98 9.82 -7.32
C PHE A 81 3.30 11.15 -7.57
N VAL A 82 2.56 11.25 -8.68
CA VAL A 82 1.73 12.41 -9.03
C VAL A 82 0.31 11.91 -9.21
N GLY A 83 -0.58 12.29 -8.29
CA GLY A 83 -1.97 11.85 -8.32
C GLY A 83 -2.67 12.06 -6.98
N MET A 84 -3.78 11.35 -6.79
CA MET A 84 -4.58 11.36 -5.57
C MET A 84 -4.42 10.02 -4.84
N MET A 85 -4.44 10.07 -3.51
CA MET A 85 -4.35 8.90 -2.64
C MET A 85 -5.36 9.05 -1.50
N SER A 86 -6.00 7.96 -1.12
CA SER A 86 -6.96 7.91 -0.01
C SER A 86 -6.90 6.55 0.65
N ASP A 87 -7.42 6.48 1.87
CA ASP A 87 -7.70 5.24 2.59
C ASP A 87 -6.43 4.35 2.77
N VAL A 88 -5.27 4.94 3.04
CA VAL A 88 -4.05 4.14 3.30
C VAL A 88 -4.12 3.50 4.67
N HIS A 89 -3.97 2.18 4.73
CA HIS A 89 -3.96 1.40 5.95
C HIS A 89 -2.86 0.35 5.95
N MET A 90 -2.36 -0.01 7.14
CA MET A 90 -1.37 -1.06 7.33
C MET A 90 -1.71 -1.91 8.56
N TRP A 91 -1.49 -3.21 8.45
CA TRP A 91 -1.68 -4.20 9.50
C TRP A 91 -0.37 -4.98 9.73
N ASP A 92 -0.17 -5.48 10.94
CA ASP A 92 0.95 -6.36 11.30
C ASP A 92 0.65 -7.86 11.06
N TYR A 93 -0.47 -8.17 10.42
CA TYR A 93 -0.87 -9.51 10.00
C TYR A 93 -1.43 -9.52 8.57
N THR A 94 -1.46 -10.69 7.94
CA THR A 94 -2.07 -10.85 6.62
C THR A 94 -3.59 -10.80 6.71
N LEU A 95 -4.21 -9.84 6.03
CA LEU A 95 -5.66 -9.76 5.95
C LEU A 95 -6.28 -10.96 5.21
N PRO A 96 -7.38 -11.55 5.74
CA PRO A 96 -8.20 -12.49 4.99
C PRO A 96 -8.79 -11.85 3.73
N SER A 97 -9.03 -12.66 2.69
CA SER A 97 -9.61 -12.16 1.43
C SER A 97 -10.99 -11.52 1.59
N CYS A 98 -11.80 -11.97 2.56
CA CYS A 98 -13.10 -11.37 2.85
C CYS A 98 -12.98 -9.94 3.42
N GLU A 99 -11.99 -9.67 4.27
CA GLU A 99 -11.74 -8.32 4.78
C GLU A 99 -11.26 -7.39 3.66
N ILE A 100 -10.42 -7.88 2.75
CA ILE A 100 -9.98 -7.14 1.56
C ILE A 100 -11.20 -6.77 0.69
N GLN A 101 -12.11 -7.73 0.45
CA GLN A 101 -13.32 -7.45 -0.32
C GLN A 101 -14.24 -6.45 0.39
N ASN A 102 -14.43 -6.58 1.70
CA ASN A 102 -15.22 -5.62 2.47
C ASN A 102 -14.69 -4.21 2.35
N TYR A 103 -13.36 -4.04 2.36
CA TYR A 103 -12.76 -2.75 2.11
C TYR A 103 -13.04 -2.23 0.70
N VAL A 104 -12.85 -3.06 -0.34
CA VAL A 104 -13.04 -2.65 -1.74
C VAL A 104 -14.50 -2.25 -2.01
N ASP A 105 -15.44 -2.94 -1.36
CA ASP A 105 -16.87 -2.67 -1.45
C ASP A 105 -17.33 -1.51 -0.54
N ASP A 106 -16.42 -0.79 0.13
CA ASP A 106 -16.70 0.27 1.11
C ASP A 106 -17.68 -0.17 2.23
N ARG A 107 -17.54 -1.42 2.67
CA ARG A 107 -18.31 -2.01 3.79
C ARG A 107 -17.55 -1.84 5.10
N ASN A 108 -18.07 -2.47 6.15
CA ASN A 108 -17.36 -2.54 7.42
C ASN A 108 -16.08 -3.38 7.27
N TYR A 109 -14.93 -2.73 7.47
CA TYR A 109 -13.61 -3.36 7.56
C TYR A 109 -12.92 -2.93 8.85
N THR A 110 -11.99 -3.76 9.32
CA THR A 110 -11.19 -3.42 10.51
C THR A 110 -10.11 -2.39 10.14
N PRO A 111 -10.06 -1.21 10.78
CA PRO A 111 -8.99 -0.24 10.50
C PRO A 111 -7.60 -0.80 10.80
N GLY A 112 -6.60 -0.36 10.05
CA GLY A 112 -5.19 -0.74 10.27
C GLY A 112 -4.70 -0.45 11.69
N ASN A 113 -4.01 -1.41 12.30
CA ASN A 113 -3.44 -1.26 13.64
C ASN A 113 -2.01 -0.70 13.63
N VAL A 114 -1.33 -0.70 12.47
CA VAL A 114 0.00 -0.07 12.28
C VAL A 114 -0.16 1.33 11.69
N LEU A 115 -1.01 1.46 10.66
CA LEU A 115 -1.33 2.74 10.02
C LEU A 115 -2.83 2.79 9.78
N ASN A 116 -3.47 3.87 10.24
CA ASN A 116 -4.92 4.06 10.13
C ASN A 116 -5.24 5.40 9.50
N TRP A 117 -5.70 5.42 8.23
CA TRP A 117 -6.08 6.65 7.52
C TRP A 117 -6.97 7.60 8.33
N LYS A 118 -7.89 7.06 9.13
CA LYS A 118 -8.86 7.86 9.91
C LYS A 118 -8.27 8.52 11.15
N ALA A 119 -7.05 8.14 11.55
CA ALA A 119 -6.40 8.58 12.77
C ALA A 119 -4.89 8.76 12.57
N LEU A 120 -4.48 9.25 11.39
CA LEU A 120 -3.06 9.47 11.07
C LEU A 120 -2.51 10.70 11.81
N ASP A 121 -1.34 10.50 12.42
CA ASP A 121 -0.41 11.58 12.70
C ASP A 121 0.61 11.64 11.54
N PHE A 122 0.69 12.77 10.86
CA PHE A 122 1.49 12.91 9.65
C PHE A 122 2.02 14.33 9.48
N GLN A 123 3.10 14.43 8.70
CA GLN A 123 3.66 15.70 8.26
C GLN A 123 3.52 15.82 6.75
N ILE A 124 3.08 16.98 6.28
CA ILE A 124 3.14 17.37 4.87
C ILE A 124 4.45 18.12 4.61
N ILE A 125 5.13 17.73 3.54
CA ILE A 125 6.32 18.40 3.02
C ILE A 125 6.04 18.80 1.58
N ASP A 126 6.36 20.05 1.25
CA ASP A 126 6.18 20.65 -0.07
C ASP A 126 4.74 20.59 -0.61
N LYS A 127 4.54 20.08 -1.83
CA LYS A 127 3.32 20.25 -2.63
C LYS A 127 2.33 19.11 -2.42
N VAL A 128 1.80 18.99 -1.22
CA VAL A 128 0.70 18.06 -0.90
C VAL A 128 -0.51 18.85 -0.44
N LEU A 129 -1.66 18.58 -1.03
CA LEU A 129 -2.94 19.18 -0.67
C LEU A 129 -3.84 18.11 -0.07
N ILE A 130 -4.51 18.46 1.04
CA ILE A 130 -5.57 17.63 1.62
C ILE A 130 -6.89 18.10 1.04
N GLU A 131 -7.65 17.17 0.49
CA GLU A 131 -8.98 17.40 -0.04
C GLU A 131 -9.97 16.43 0.61
N ASN A 132 -11.23 16.84 0.72
CA ASN A 132 -12.28 15.93 1.14
C ASN A 132 -12.54 14.91 0.04
N LYS A 133 -12.84 13.66 0.43
CA LYS A 133 -13.27 12.61 -0.51
C LYS A 133 -14.46 13.12 -1.30
N ILE A 134 -14.35 13.09 -2.63
CA ILE A 134 -15.41 13.54 -3.52
C ILE A 134 -16.63 12.64 -3.30
N ALA A 135 -17.67 13.19 -2.70
CA ALA A 135 -18.97 12.53 -2.63
C ALA A 135 -19.62 12.67 -4.01
N VAL A 136 -19.77 11.55 -4.72
CA VAL A 136 -20.60 11.53 -5.93
C VAL A 136 -22.04 11.50 -5.46
N CYS A 137 -22.76 12.61 -5.68
CA CYS A 137 -24.21 12.63 -5.47
C CYS A 137 -24.85 11.73 -6.53
N TYR A 138 -25.60 10.72 -6.08
CA TYR A 138 -26.49 9.93 -6.93
C TYR A 138 -27.91 10.50 -6.87
#